data_AF-A0A7S1MD19-F1
#
_entry.id   AF-A0A7S1MD19-F1
#
_cell.length_a   1.000
_cell.length_b   1.000
_cell.length_c   1.000
_cell.angle_alpha   90.00
_cell.angle_beta   90.00
_cell.angle_gamma   90.00
#
_symmetry.space_group_name_H-M   'P 1'
#
loop_
_entity.id
_entity.type
_entity.pdbx_description
1 polymer ?
#
loop_
_entity_poly.entity_id
_entity_poly.type
_entity_poly.pdbx_seq_one_letter_code
_entity_poly.pdbx_strand_id
1 'polypeptide(L)'
;GVLVLGGRTATGFENDIWRWTYSEPFCSLAWEGRWEQLTPAASWPPRVGHSVVGFTPLGSSAAETVLLFGGFGGYAESEHVSEQVLRSPIQMRNDIWCGNIALGNFSSWLELAPYSPFSARTQASMLAAPSLGSYAMLFFGGYDRNARFTADFWRWSGENATAACKVE
;
A
#
# COMPACT_ATOMS: atom_id res chain seq x y z
N GLY A 1 -6.87 -14.93 2.57
CA GLY A 1 -5.72 -14.63 3.46
C GLY A 1 -5.70 -13.15 3.78
N VAL A 2 -4.82 -12.72 4.67
CA VAL A 2 -4.63 -11.30 5.04
C VAL A 2 -3.21 -10.89 4.64
N LEU A 3 -3.05 -9.68 4.10
CA LEU A 3 -1.74 -9.05 3.92
C LEU A 3 -1.56 -7.97 4.98
N VAL A 4 -0.38 -7.92 5.58
CA VAL A 4 0.10 -6.83 6.43
C VAL A 4 1.31 -6.23 5.73
N LEU A 5 1.28 -4.91 5.56
CA LEU A 5 2.25 -4.18 4.75
C LEU A 5 2.85 -3.07 5.62
N GLY A 6 4.16 -3.12 5.83
CA GLY A 6 4.93 -2.10 6.55
C GLY A 6 4.41 -1.81 7.95
N GLY A 7 4.57 -0.55 8.38
CA GLY A 7 4.11 -0.11 9.69
C GLY A 7 5.15 0.70 10.43
N ARG A 8 5.06 0.68 11.76
CA ARG A 8 5.98 1.38 12.65
C ARG A 8 6.27 0.51 13.86
N THR A 9 7.55 0.32 14.14
CA THR A 9 8.08 -0.31 15.35
C THR A 9 8.64 0.74 16.30
N ALA A 10 9.19 0.32 17.44
CA ALA A 10 9.92 1.21 18.33
C ALA A 10 11.19 1.78 17.68
N THR A 11 11.76 1.07 16.69
CA THR A 11 13.04 1.39 16.05
C THR A 11 12.89 2.15 14.74
N GLY A 12 11.72 2.14 14.10
CA GLY A 12 11.54 2.87 12.84
C GLY A 12 10.24 2.58 12.12
N PHE A 13 10.21 2.98 10.85
CA PHE A 13 9.18 2.57 9.91
C PHE A 13 9.61 1.28 9.23
N GLU A 14 8.64 0.44 8.91
CA GLU A 14 8.86 -0.83 8.22
C GLU A 14 8.29 -0.79 6.80
N ASN A 15 8.84 -1.65 5.95
CA ASN A 15 8.31 -1.98 4.62
C ASN A 15 8.33 -3.50 4.35
N ASP A 16 8.30 -4.30 5.40
CA ASP A 16 8.14 -5.74 5.27
C ASP A 16 6.69 -6.10 4.90
N ILE A 17 6.52 -7.29 4.36
CA ILE A 17 5.24 -7.80 3.90
C ILE A 17 5.02 -9.17 4.52
N TRP A 18 3.90 -9.30 5.20
CA TRP A 18 3.47 -10.55 5.82
C TRP A 18 2.15 -11.01 5.24
N ARG A 19 2.01 -12.32 5.09
CA ARG A 19 0.77 -12.96 4.66
C ARG A 19 0.31 -13.95 5.69
N TRP A 20 -0.96 -13.84 6.07
CA TRP A 20 -1.64 -14.86 6.83
C TRP A 20 -2.49 -15.75 5.93
N THR A 21 -2.36 -17.06 6.08
CA THR A 21 -3.14 -18.08 5.38
C THR A 21 -3.75 -19.06 6.37
N TYR A 22 -4.91 -19.63 6.04
CA TYR A 22 -5.59 -20.65 6.82
C TYR A 22 -5.79 -21.90 5.94
N SER A 23 -5.84 -23.09 6.55
CA SER A 23 -5.89 -24.38 5.85
C SER A 23 -7.25 -25.07 5.89
N GLU A 24 -8.14 -24.68 6.80
CA GLU A 24 -9.44 -25.36 7.03
C GLU A 24 -10.65 -24.47 6.69
N PRO A 25 -11.87 -25.01 6.53
CA PRO A 25 -13.06 -24.20 6.30
C PRO A 25 -13.22 -23.13 7.38
N PHE A 26 -13.53 -21.89 6.97
CA PHE A 26 -13.66 -20.69 7.82
C PHE A 26 -14.90 -20.73 8.74
N CYS A 27 -15.22 -21.89 9.32
CA CYS A 27 -16.31 -22.09 10.27
C CYS A 27 -15.79 -22.35 11.70
N SER A 28 -14.48 -22.34 11.91
CA SER A 28 -13.89 -22.42 13.25
C SER A 28 -14.05 -21.08 13.99
N LEU A 29 -14.45 -21.15 15.26
CA LEU A 29 -14.37 -20.02 16.20
C LEU A 29 -12.93 -19.75 16.66
N ALA A 30 -11.98 -20.62 16.31
CA ALA A 30 -10.57 -20.45 16.60
C ALA A 30 -9.86 -19.73 15.44
N TRP A 31 -8.99 -18.79 15.80
CA TRP A 31 -8.15 -18.08 14.84
C TRP A 31 -6.98 -18.99 14.42
N GLU A 32 -7.24 -19.84 13.42
CA GLU A 32 -6.29 -20.85 12.93
C GLU A 32 -5.67 -20.42 11.60
N GLY A 33 -4.34 -20.34 11.58
CA GLY A 33 -3.60 -20.05 10.36
C GLY A 33 -2.12 -19.82 10.64
N ARG A 34 -1.37 -19.51 9.59
CA ARG A 34 0.08 -19.28 9.64
C ARG A 34 0.42 -17.94 9.00
N TRP A 35 1.31 -17.22 9.67
CA TRP A 35 1.99 -16.05 9.10
C TRP A 35 3.23 -16.49 8.35
N GLU A 36 3.45 -15.90 7.19
CA GLU A 36 4.62 -16.05 6.36
C GLU A 36 5.12 -14.66 5.99
N GLN A 37 6.40 -14.37 6.24
CA GLN A 37 7.02 -13.16 5.75
C GLN A 37 7.31 -13.35 4.26
N LEU A 38 6.59 -12.61 3.41
CA LEU A 38 6.78 -12.67 1.96
C LEU A 38 8.01 -11.87 1.53
N THR A 39 8.20 -10.70 2.16
CA THR A 39 9.28 -9.78 1.79
C THR A 39 9.82 -9.12 3.05
N PRO A 40 11.11 -9.28 3.38
CA PRO A 40 11.69 -8.63 4.56
C PRO A 40 11.90 -7.12 4.37
N ALA A 41 12.06 -6.66 3.12
CA ALA A 41 12.13 -5.24 2.78
C ALA A 41 11.64 -5.05 1.35
N ALA A 42 10.47 -4.44 1.18
CA ALA A 42 9.92 -4.14 -0.14
C ALA A 42 10.67 -2.99 -0.84
N SER A 43 10.49 -2.86 -2.15
CA SER A 43 11.12 -1.78 -2.93
C SER A 43 10.59 -0.39 -2.61
N TRP A 44 9.36 -0.30 -2.08
CA TRP A 44 8.81 0.97 -1.63
C TRP A 44 9.41 1.41 -0.29
N PRO A 45 9.65 2.71 -0.10
CA PRO A 45 10.20 3.20 1.16
C PRO A 45 9.30 2.92 2.39
N PRO A 46 9.88 2.61 3.56
CA PRO A 46 9.17 2.35 4.82
C PRO A 46 8.17 3.42 5.22
N ARG A 47 7.00 3.01 5.72
CA ARG A 47 5.88 3.90 6.06
C ARG A 47 4.76 3.26 6.88
N VAL A 48 3.96 4.12 7.50
CA VAL A 48 2.71 3.78 8.20
C VAL A 48 1.56 4.69 7.75
N GLY A 49 0.31 4.26 8.00
CA GLY A 49 -0.88 5.04 7.68
C GLY A 49 -1.12 5.22 6.17
N HIS A 50 -0.46 4.42 5.34
CA HIS A 50 -0.78 4.35 3.92
C HIS A 50 -2.16 3.68 3.73
N SER A 51 -2.79 3.96 2.60
CA SER A 51 -4.06 3.33 2.21
C SER A 51 -3.77 2.19 1.25
N VAL A 52 -4.52 1.09 1.36
CA VAL A 52 -4.44 -0.03 0.41
C VAL A 52 -5.80 -0.43 -0.12
N VAL A 53 -5.83 -0.90 -1.37
CA VAL A 53 -7.04 -1.42 -2.02
C VAL A 53 -6.67 -2.67 -2.80
N GLY A 54 -7.46 -3.73 -2.61
CA GLY A 54 -7.35 -4.97 -3.36
C GLY A 54 -8.43 -5.04 -4.44
N PHE A 55 -8.06 -5.51 -5.63
CA PHE A 55 -8.97 -5.78 -6.73
C PHE A 55 -9.09 -7.28 -6.94
N THR A 56 -10.33 -7.76 -6.93
CA THR A 56 -10.70 -9.15 -7.19
C THR A 56 -11.28 -9.25 -8.60
N PRO A 57 -10.72 -10.09 -9.50
CA PRO A 57 -11.33 -10.37 -10.79
C PRO A 57 -12.76 -10.90 -10.62
N LEU A 58 -13.61 -10.65 -11.62
CA LEU A 58 -14.95 -11.23 -11.66
C LEU A 58 -14.88 -12.77 -11.57
N GLY A 59 -15.56 -13.35 -10.58
CA GLY A 59 -15.57 -14.79 -10.34
C GLY A 59 -14.41 -15.33 -9.48
N SER A 60 -13.49 -14.48 -9.03
CA SER A 60 -12.46 -14.84 -8.04
C SER A 60 -12.85 -14.38 -6.63
N SER A 61 -12.49 -15.18 -5.62
CA SER A 61 -12.60 -14.81 -4.20
C SER A 61 -11.31 -14.22 -3.62
N ALA A 62 -10.23 -14.18 -4.41
CA ALA A 62 -8.93 -13.65 -4.01
C ALA A 62 -8.60 -12.39 -4.79
N ALA A 63 -8.06 -11.38 -4.10
CA ALA A 63 -7.50 -10.21 -4.76
C ALA A 63 -6.35 -10.65 -5.66
N GLU A 64 -6.37 -10.23 -6.92
CA GLU A 64 -5.25 -10.46 -7.83
C GLU A 64 -4.22 -9.36 -7.69
N THR A 65 -4.68 -8.11 -7.53
CA THR A 65 -3.84 -6.91 -7.42
C THR A 65 -4.15 -6.18 -6.12
N VAL A 66 -3.12 -5.64 -5.48
CA VAL A 66 -3.20 -4.67 -4.40
C VAL A 66 -2.44 -3.41 -4.80
N LEU A 67 -3.06 -2.25 -4.59
CA LEU A 67 -2.37 -0.97 -4.68
C LEU A 67 -2.16 -0.36 -3.30
N LEU A 68 -1.03 0.33 -3.14
CA LEU A 68 -0.64 1.07 -1.94
C LEU A 68 -0.46 2.55 -2.29
N PHE A 69 -1.09 3.41 -1.49
CA PHE A 69 -1.17 4.85 -1.69
C PHE A 69 -0.67 5.61 -0.46
N GLY A 70 0.23 6.55 -0.70
CA GLY A 70 0.65 7.56 0.27
C GLY A 70 1.22 6.99 1.58
N GLY A 71 0.83 7.58 2.70
CA GLY A 71 1.35 7.26 4.03
C GLY A 71 2.47 8.19 4.47
N PHE A 72 2.97 7.94 5.68
CA PHE A 72 4.02 8.73 6.32
C PHE A 72 5.19 7.83 6.72
N GLY A 73 6.40 8.19 6.30
CA GLY A 73 7.60 7.45 6.67
C GLY A 73 8.82 7.80 5.85
N GLY A 74 9.87 7.02 6.05
CA GLY A 74 11.17 7.19 5.43
C GLY A 74 12.20 6.34 6.14
N TYR A 75 13.38 6.28 5.56
CA TYR A 75 14.53 5.71 6.25
C TYR A 75 14.89 6.68 7.38
N ALA A 76 15.04 6.16 8.60
CA ALA A 76 15.62 6.96 9.67
C ALA A 76 17.01 7.41 9.23
N GLU A 77 17.37 8.66 9.51
CA GLU A 77 18.75 9.06 9.39
C GLU A 77 19.58 8.18 10.33
N SER A 78 20.77 7.75 9.89
CA SER A 78 21.80 7.35 10.84
C SER A 78 21.98 8.51 11.83
N GLU A 79 22.16 8.24 13.12
CA GLU A 79 22.26 9.21 14.24
C GLU A 79 23.30 10.35 14.10
N HIS A 80 23.95 10.48 12.93
CA HIS A 80 24.93 11.49 12.61
C HIS A 80 24.26 12.63 11.85
N VAL A 81 24.05 13.74 12.55
CA VAL A 81 23.71 15.04 11.96
C VAL A 81 24.83 15.41 10.99
N SER A 82 24.58 15.24 9.69
CA SER A 82 25.43 15.76 8.62
C SER A 82 24.84 17.07 8.13
N GLU A 83 25.66 18.12 8.01
CA GLU A 83 25.27 19.43 7.47
C GLU A 83 24.91 19.40 5.96
N GLN A 84 24.88 18.23 5.32
CA GLN A 84 24.52 18.09 3.91
C GLN A 84 23.02 17.86 3.72
N VAL A 85 22.48 18.44 2.63
CA VAL A 85 21.07 18.41 2.25
C VAL A 85 20.54 16.97 2.23
N LEU A 86 19.74 16.67 3.26
CA LEU A 86 18.92 15.49 3.50
C LEU A 86 18.38 14.83 2.21
N ARG A 87 18.91 13.67 1.84
CA ARG A 87 18.21 12.77 0.92
C ARG A 87 17.28 11.85 1.73
N SER A 88 16.04 12.34 1.83
CA SER A 88 14.83 11.70 2.38
C SER A 88 14.63 11.75 3.89
N PRO A 89 14.22 12.92 4.44
CA PRO A 89 13.60 12.95 5.75
C PRO A 89 12.32 12.12 5.75
N ILE A 90 11.87 11.72 6.95
CA ILE A 90 10.54 11.16 7.17
C ILE A 90 9.52 12.12 6.54
N GLN A 91 8.78 11.64 5.54
CA GLN A 91 7.90 12.47 4.73
C GLN A 91 6.55 11.81 4.50
N MET A 92 5.54 12.64 4.26
CA MET A 92 4.30 12.18 3.66
C MET A 92 4.54 11.86 2.19
N ARG A 93 3.81 10.88 1.69
CA ARG A 93 3.97 10.42 0.32
C ARG A 93 2.67 10.46 -0.47
N ASN A 94 2.82 10.49 -1.79
CA ASN A 94 1.76 10.37 -2.79
C ASN A 94 2.22 9.49 -3.98
N ASP A 95 3.23 8.66 -3.78
CA ASP A 95 3.59 7.59 -4.71
C ASP A 95 2.52 6.50 -4.71
N ILE A 96 2.47 5.74 -5.81
CA ILE A 96 1.56 4.60 -5.99
C ILE A 96 2.38 3.37 -6.30
N TRP A 97 2.16 2.32 -5.53
CA TRP A 97 2.81 1.02 -5.68
C TRP A 97 1.79 -0.08 -5.94
N CYS A 98 2.19 -1.06 -6.75
CA CYS A 98 1.36 -2.17 -7.18
C CYS A 98 2.03 -3.51 -6.89
N GLY A 99 1.33 -4.41 -6.22
CA GLY A 99 1.72 -5.80 -6.04
C GLY A 99 0.59 -6.71 -6.53
N ASN A 100 0.92 -7.82 -7.18
CA ASN A 100 -0.09 -8.76 -7.64
C ASN A 100 0.40 -10.21 -7.59
N ILE A 101 -0.48 -11.14 -7.94
CA ILE A 101 -0.17 -12.58 -7.93
C ILE A 101 0.97 -12.93 -8.92
N ALA A 102 0.98 -12.30 -10.09
CA ALA A 102 1.99 -12.55 -11.13
C ALA A 102 3.37 -11.97 -10.78
N LEU A 103 3.44 -10.90 -9.99
CA LEU A 103 4.66 -10.27 -9.47
C LEU A 103 5.08 -10.94 -8.15
N GLY A 104 5.38 -12.24 -8.23
CA GLY A 104 5.90 -12.99 -7.09
C GLY A 104 4.87 -13.21 -5.98
N ASN A 105 3.58 -13.27 -6.30
CA ASN A 105 2.53 -13.52 -5.31
C ASN A 105 2.57 -12.52 -4.14
N PHE A 106 2.61 -11.23 -4.48
CA PHE A 106 2.76 -10.09 -3.56
C PHE A 106 4.14 -9.93 -2.90
N SER A 107 5.14 -10.76 -3.24
CA SER A 107 6.50 -10.60 -2.73
C SER A 107 7.29 -9.47 -3.41
N SER A 108 6.83 -9.03 -4.58
CA SER A 108 7.45 -7.95 -5.37
C SER A 108 6.44 -6.87 -5.71
N TRP A 109 6.92 -5.62 -5.75
CA TRP A 109 6.09 -4.44 -5.94
C TRP A 109 6.72 -3.52 -6.97
N LEU A 110 5.87 -2.99 -7.84
CA LEU A 110 6.22 -2.07 -8.91
C LEU A 110 5.73 -0.66 -8.55
N GLU A 111 6.59 0.34 -8.71
CA GLU A 111 6.19 1.75 -8.63
C GLU A 111 5.44 2.12 -9.91
N LEU A 112 4.15 2.45 -9.78
CA LEU A 112 3.33 2.89 -10.91
C LEU A 112 3.47 4.40 -11.14
N ALA A 113 3.63 5.15 -10.06
CA ALA A 113 3.81 6.59 -10.13
C ALA A 113 4.68 7.04 -8.94
N PRO A 114 5.84 7.70 -9.18
CA PRO A 114 6.64 8.26 -8.09
C PRO A 114 5.97 9.47 -7.44
N TYR A 115 5.05 10.14 -8.16
CA TYR A 115 4.23 11.22 -7.65
C TYR A 115 2.85 11.19 -8.30
N SER A 116 1.82 11.33 -7.48
CA SER A 116 0.43 11.42 -7.95
C SER A 116 -0.07 12.87 -8.01
N PRO A 117 -1.13 13.15 -8.79
CA PRO A 117 -1.77 14.47 -8.82
C PRO A 117 -2.36 14.91 -7.49
N PHE A 118 -2.74 13.96 -6.63
CA PHE A 118 -3.18 14.26 -5.27
C PHE A 118 -2.00 14.60 -4.36
N SER A 119 -2.25 15.50 -3.41
CA SER A 119 -1.26 15.86 -2.39
C SER A 119 -0.88 14.69 -1.50
N ALA A 120 0.39 14.66 -1.09
CA ALA A 120 0.90 13.70 -0.11
C ALA A 120 0.11 13.73 1.19
N ARG A 121 -0.31 12.54 1.64
CA ARG A 121 -1.21 12.39 2.79
C ARG A 121 -1.11 11.01 3.44
N THR A 122 -1.60 10.91 4.66
CA THR A 122 -1.69 9.66 5.43
C THR A 122 -3.08 9.52 6.04
N GLN A 123 -3.42 8.31 6.48
CA GLN A 123 -4.73 7.94 7.06
C GLN A 123 -5.91 8.30 6.16
N ALA A 124 -5.70 8.22 4.85
CA ALA A 124 -6.77 8.36 3.87
C ALA A 124 -7.56 7.05 3.75
N SER A 125 -8.79 7.16 3.29
CA SER A 125 -9.66 6.03 3.02
C SER A 125 -9.62 5.69 1.54
N MET A 126 -9.66 4.40 1.23
CA MET A 126 -9.72 3.90 -0.14
C MET A 126 -10.73 2.76 -0.26
N LEU A 127 -11.46 2.73 -1.36
CA LEU A 127 -12.50 1.74 -1.63
C LEU A 127 -12.45 1.29 -3.09
N ALA A 128 -12.49 -0.03 -3.32
CA ALA A 128 -12.75 -0.58 -4.64
C ALA A 128 -14.19 -0.24 -5.07
N ALA A 129 -14.35 0.24 -6.30
CA ALA A 129 -15.62 0.69 -6.87
C ALA A 129 -15.94 -0.09 -8.15
N PRO A 130 -16.29 -1.39 -8.03
CA PRO A 130 -16.50 -2.27 -9.19
C PRO A 130 -17.64 -1.81 -10.12
N SER A 131 -18.58 -0.99 -9.62
CA SER A 131 -19.62 -0.36 -10.43
C SER A 131 -19.12 0.69 -11.41
N LEU A 132 -17.90 1.21 -11.20
CA LEU A 132 -17.24 2.18 -12.09
C LEU A 132 -16.27 1.51 -13.07
N GLY A 133 -15.94 0.23 -12.86
CA GLY A 133 -15.02 -0.56 -13.68
C GLY A 133 -14.33 -1.67 -12.87
N SER A 134 -13.80 -2.70 -13.55
CA SER A 134 -13.15 -3.86 -12.91
C SER A 134 -12.01 -3.47 -11.98
N TYR A 135 -11.30 -2.39 -12.31
CA TYR A 135 -10.20 -1.83 -11.54
C TYR A 135 -10.44 -0.34 -11.29
N ALA A 136 -11.58 -0.02 -10.69
CA ALA A 136 -11.89 1.36 -10.31
C ALA A 136 -11.87 1.50 -8.78
N MET A 137 -11.41 2.65 -8.30
CA MET A 137 -11.38 2.96 -6.88
C MET A 137 -11.72 4.41 -6.59
N LEU A 138 -12.07 4.64 -5.32
CA LEU A 138 -12.27 5.96 -4.73
C LEU A 138 -11.23 6.16 -3.62
N PHE A 139 -10.63 7.34 -3.57
CA PHE A 139 -9.62 7.73 -2.58
C PHE A 139 -9.97 9.10 -2.01
N PHE A 140 -10.06 9.22 -0.69
CA PHE A 140 -10.54 10.44 -0.04
C PHE A 140 -10.09 10.56 1.40
N GLY A 141 -10.12 11.80 1.92
CA GLY A 141 -9.77 12.07 3.30
C GLY A 141 -8.27 11.93 3.58
N GLY A 142 -7.95 11.78 4.86
CA GLY A 142 -6.59 11.82 5.39
C GLY A 142 -6.14 13.24 5.72
N TYR A 143 -4.89 13.39 6.13
CA TYR A 143 -4.30 14.69 6.45
C TYR A 143 -2.93 14.88 5.79
N ASP A 144 -2.62 16.15 5.53
CA ASP A 144 -1.37 16.58 4.90
C ASP A 144 -0.24 16.80 5.92
N ARG A 145 0.93 17.22 5.43
CA ARG A 145 2.14 17.46 6.25
C ARG A 145 1.96 18.49 7.37
N ASN A 146 0.91 19.30 7.32
CA ASN A 146 0.59 20.32 8.32
C ASN A 146 -0.57 19.86 9.22
N ALA A 147 -0.88 18.56 9.24
CA ALA A 147 -2.00 17.95 9.95
C ALA A 147 -3.37 18.55 9.57
N ARG A 148 -3.50 19.11 8.35
CA ARG A 148 -4.78 19.62 7.86
C ARG A 148 -5.56 18.49 7.23
N PHE A 149 -6.82 18.37 7.62
CA PHE A 149 -7.74 17.44 6.98
C PHE A 149 -7.92 17.79 5.51
N THR A 150 -7.88 16.77 4.68
CA THR A 150 -8.17 16.87 3.26
C THR A 150 -9.60 16.40 3.02
N ALA A 151 -10.35 17.15 2.21
CA ALA A 151 -11.76 16.87 1.91
C ALA A 151 -12.01 16.66 0.41
N ASP A 152 -10.93 16.65 -0.38
CA ASP A 152 -10.97 16.29 -1.78
C ASP A 152 -11.22 14.78 -1.94
N PHE A 153 -11.77 14.44 -3.09
CA PHE A 153 -12.14 13.09 -3.46
C PHE A 153 -11.56 12.80 -4.84
N TRP A 154 -10.88 11.66 -4.95
CA TRP A 154 -10.25 11.20 -6.16
C TRP A 154 -10.95 9.93 -6.63
N ARG A 155 -11.29 9.92 -7.92
CA ARG A 155 -11.77 8.75 -8.61
C ARG A 155 -10.70 8.29 -9.58
N TRP A 156 -10.39 7.00 -9.54
CA TRP A 156 -9.55 6.37 -10.54
C TRP A 156 -10.34 5.26 -11.24
N SER A 157 -10.33 5.28 -12.57
CA SER A 157 -10.80 4.20 -13.42
C SER A 157 -9.57 3.67 -14.16
N GLY A 158 -8.96 2.62 -13.64
CA GLY A 158 -7.76 2.04 -14.21
C GLY A 158 -8.00 1.45 -15.59
N GLU A 159 -7.02 1.61 -16.47
CA GLU A 159 -6.88 0.71 -17.60
C GLU A 159 -6.41 -0.65 -17.07
N ASN A 160 -6.88 -1.75 -17.67
CA ASN A 160 -6.54 -3.12 -17.23
C ASN A 160 -5.03 -3.33 -17.08
N ALA A 161 -4.19 -2.64 -17.85
CA ALA A 161 -2.73 -2.73 -17.78
C ALA A 161 -2.18 -2.21 -16.44
N THR A 162 -2.51 -0.97 -16.06
CA THR A 162 -2.01 -0.34 -14.82
C THR A 162 -2.46 -1.11 -13.57
N ALA A 163 -3.69 -1.62 -13.59
CA ALA A 163 -4.23 -2.43 -12.51
C ALA A 163 -3.73 -3.89 -12.50
N ALA A 164 -3.09 -4.34 -13.57
CA ALA A 164 -2.35 -5.60 -13.62
C ALA A 164 -0.86 -5.40 -13.32
N CYS A 165 -0.47 -4.26 -12.72
CA CYS A 165 0.92 -3.85 -12.51
C CYS A 165 1.76 -3.88 -13.79
N LYS A 166 1.18 -3.49 -14.93
CA LYS A 166 1.90 -3.28 -16.20
C LYS A 166 1.95 -1.78 -16.47
N VAL A 167 3.17 -1.25 -16.62
CA VAL A 167 3.41 0.09 -17.14
C VAL A 167 3.73 -0.11 -18.62
N GLU A 168 2.83 0.32 -19.51
CA GLU A 168 3.08 0.37 -20.96
C GLU A 168 3.65 1.74 -21.35
#